data_AF-A0A1V9EKS0-F1
#
_entry.id   AF-A0A1V9EKS0-F1
#
_cell.length_a   1.000
_cell.length_b   1.000
_cell.length_c   1.000
_cell.angle_alpha   90.00
_cell.angle_beta   90.00
_cell.angle_gamma   90.00
#
_symmetry.space_group_name_H-M   'P 1'
#
loop_
_entity.id
_entity.type
_entity.pdbx_description
1 polymer ?
#
loop_
_entity_poly.entity_id
_entity_poly.type
_entity_poly.pdbx_seq_one_letter_code
_entity_poly.pdbx_strand_id
1 'polypeptide(L)'
;MKIQQLQYAGKSWKIHLHAEDFDRMQCQLVLVFGEASLITDTAVFNYLERSYPEAHIILSSSPGSIINCTSPNNSVVVTAIQFDNITIHCAETYIYRHQNYFSAGYYLLQQLQQSDLSAAFIVSDSTCSDNSELLSGFNKNNTQNIPVLSGLAGDSSQFPRTCVGVNQLPAAGVITAIGFYGPPIDLGSLGRLYDQTMTVSAFTEI
;
A
#
# COMPACT_ATOMS: atom_id res chain seq x y z
N MET A 1 -7.02 -9.39 -13.44
CA MET A 1 -6.00 -8.49 -12.83
C MET A 1 -4.73 -8.55 -13.65
N LYS A 2 -4.19 -7.38 -14.00
CA LYS A 2 -2.95 -7.21 -14.78
C LYS A 2 -2.01 -6.34 -13.97
N ILE A 3 -0.70 -6.59 -14.07
CA ILE A 3 0.29 -5.91 -13.24
C ILE A 3 1.48 -5.42 -14.05
N GLN A 4 2.07 -4.32 -13.58
CA GLN A 4 3.38 -3.85 -13.98
C GLN A 4 4.22 -3.66 -12.73
N GLN A 5 5.42 -4.25 -12.71
CA GLN A 5 6.39 -4.06 -11.62
C GLN A 5 7.61 -3.33 -12.14
N LEU A 6 8.00 -2.31 -11.41
CA LEU A 6 9.13 -1.45 -11.74
C LEU A 6 9.90 -1.09 -10.47
N GLN A 7 11.15 -0.73 -10.69
CA GLN A 7 12.08 -0.39 -9.64
C GLN A 7 12.78 0.91 -9.98
N TYR A 8 12.89 1.80 -9.00
CA TYR A 8 13.77 2.96 -9.05
C TYR A 8 15.02 2.69 -8.23
N ALA A 9 16.17 2.71 -8.89
CA ALA A 9 17.48 2.59 -8.25
C ALA A 9 18.53 3.33 -9.07
N GLY A 10 19.50 3.95 -8.40
CA GLY A 10 20.59 4.67 -9.08
C GLY A 10 20.11 5.78 -10.04
N LYS A 11 19.01 6.46 -9.71
CA LYS A 11 18.35 7.49 -10.53
C LYS A 11 17.77 6.99 -11.86
N SER A 12 17.46 5.70 -11.96
CA SER A 12 16.89 5.09 -13.16
C SER A 12 15.71 4.19 -12.82
N TRP A 13 14.73 4.14 -13.72
CA TRP A 13 13.61 3.22 -13.62
C TRP A 13 13.89 1.98 -14.47
N LYS A 14 13.67 0.81 -13.88
CA LYS A 14 13.73 -0.48 -14.56
C LYS A 14 12.39 -1.18 -14.42
N ILE A 15 11.82 -1.60 -15.54
CA ILE A 15 10.63 -2.46 -15.56
C ILE A 15 11.11 -3.90 -15.45
N HIS A 16 10.54 -4.65 -14.51
CA HIS A 16 10.84 -6.07 -14.29
C HIS A 16 9.71 -6.97 -14.77
N LEU A 17 8.47 -6.50 -14.65
CA LEU A 17 7.29 -7.19 -15.14
C LEU A 17 6.36 -6.21 -15.84
N HIS A 18 5.80 -6.63 -16.96
CA HIS A 18 4.76 -5.90 -17.69
C HIS A 18 3.84 -6.92 -18.37
N ALA A 19 2.64 -7.11 -17.83
CA ALA A 19 1.65 -7.97 -18.46
C ALA A 19 1.25 -7.41 -19.84
N GLU A 20 1.07 -8.29 -20.84
CA GLU A 20 0.87 -7.89 -22.26
C GLU A 20 -0.27 -6.88 -22.46
N ASP A 21 -1.38 -7.06 -21.75
CA ASP A 21 -2.58 -6.21 -21.88
C ASP A 21 -2.69 -5.13 -20.78
N PHE A 22 -1.58 -4.83 -20.08
CA PHE A 22 -1.56 -3.82 -19.02
C PHE A 22 -1.56 -2.40 -19.62
N ASP A 23 -2.58 -1.62 -19.29
CA ASP A 23 -2.70 -0.22 -19.66
C ASP A 23 -2.54 0.67 -18.43
N ARG A 24 -1.51 1.53 -18.45
CA ARG A 24 -1.21 2.51 -17.41
C ARG A 24 -2.37 3.50 -17.18
N MET A 25 -3.11 3.82 -18.23
CA MET A 25 -4.25 4.75 -18.17
C MET A 25 -5.49 4.12 -17.54
N GLN A 26 -5.50 2.80 -17.39
CA GLN A 26 -6.58 2.04 -16.74
C GLN A 26 -6.13 1.46 -15.40
N CYS A 27 -4.95 1.84 -14.91
CA CYS A 27 -4.44 1.40 -13.63
C CYS A 27 -5.20 2.11 -12.49
N GLN A 28 -5.73 1.36 -11.53
CA GLN A 28 -6.49 1.92 -10.41
C GLN A 28 -5.67 2.03 -9.12
N LEU A 29 -4.61 1.23 -8.97
CA LEU A 29 -3.82 1.17 -7.75
C LEU A 29 -2.33 1.04 -8.04
N VAL A 30 -1.52 1.88 -7.40
CA VAL A 30 -0.06 1.79 -7.42
C VAL A 30 0.44 1.68 -5.99
N LEU A 31 1.10 0.57 -5.67
CA LEU A 31 1.72 0.33 -4.37
C LEU A 31 3.23 0.57 -4.48
N VAL A 32 3.76 1.42 -3.60
CA VAL A 32 5.14 1.89 -3.63
C VAL A 32 5.79 1.61 -2.28
N PHE A 33 6.85 0.80 -2.29
CA PHE A 33 7.60 0.43 -1.09
C PHE A 33 9.08 0.71 -1.30
N GLY A 34 9.73 1.37 -0.35
CA GLY A 34 11.16 1.68 -0.51
C GLY A 34 11.75 2.45 0.65
N GLU A 35 13.01 2.85 0.47
CA GLU A 35 13.71 3.67 1.46
C GLU A 35 13.03 5.04 1.61
N ALA A 36 12.90 5.52 2.85
CA ALA A 36 12.27 6.80 3.19
C ALA A 36 12.85 7.97 2.38
N SER A 37 14.16 7.99 2.18
CA SER A 37 14.89 9.02 1.41
C SER A 37 14.44 9.11 -0.05
N LEU A 38 14.01 8.00 -0.65
CA LEU A 38 13.58 7.95 -2.05
C LEU A 38 12.07 8.12 -2.21
N ILE A 39 11.26 7.54 -1.33
CA ILE A 39 9.80 7.68 -1.43
C ILE A 39 9.31 9.08 -1.05
N THR A 40 10.13 9.85 -0.33
CA THR A 40 9.88 11.28 -0.05
C THR A 40 10.47 12.21 -1.12
N ASP A 41 11.18 11.67 -2.12
CA ASP A 41 11.67 12.44 -3.26
C ASP A 41 10.49 12.81 -4.17
N THR A 42 10.26 14.12 -4.33
CA THR A 42 9.20 14.66 -5.20
C THR A 42 9.36 14.22 -6.65
N ALA A 43 10.58 13.96 -7.13
CA ALA A 43 10.80 13.45 -8.48
C ALA A 43 10.25 12.03 -8.67
N VAL A 44 10.37 11.17 -7.66
CA VAL A 44 9.82 9.81 -7.69
C VAL A 44 8.31 9.87 -7.69
N PHE A 45 7.71 10.65 -6.79
CA PHE A 45 6.25 10.81 -6.72
C PHE A 45 5.68 11.39 -8.03
N ASN A 46 6.25 12.49 -8.54
CA ASN A 46 5.79 13.12 -9.78
C ASN A 46 5.90 12.19 -11.00
N TYR A 47 6.92 11.32 -11.04
CA TYR A 47 7.03 10.33 -12.10
C TYR A 47 5.86 9.33 -12.05
N LEU A 48 5.50 8.85 -10.86
CA LEU A 48 4.41 7.89 -10.68
C LEU A 48 3.05 8.52 -10.98
N GLU A 49 2.80 9.72 -10.49
CA GLU A 49 1.56 10.48 -10.76
C GLU A 49 1.34 10.67 -12.27
N ARG A 50 2.39 11.05 -13.00
CA ARG A 50 2.32 11.19 -14.47
C ARG A 50 2.19 9.86 -15.19
N SER A 51 2.77 8.80 -14.64
CA SER A 51 2.77 7.47 -15.26
C SER A 51 1.46 6.73 -15.08
N TYR A 52 0.72 7.01 -14.00
CA TYR A 52 -0.52 6.33 -13.62
C TYR A 52 -1.58 7.35 -13.16
N PRO A 53 -2.09 8.20 -14.08
CA PRO A 53 -2.90 9.37 -13.72
C PRO A 53 -4.26 9.04 -13.08
N GLU A 54 -4.81 7.86 -13.35
CA GLU A 54 -6.09 7.41 -12.80
C GLU A 54 -5.94 6.56 -11.52
N ALA A 55 -4.71 6.29 -11.09
CA ALA A 55 -4.45 5.38 -9.99
C ALA A 55 -4.41 6.09 -8.63
N HIS A 56 -4.90 5.41 -7.60
CA HIS A 56 -4.51 5.72 -6.23
C HIS A 56 -3.07 5.25 -5.98
N ILE A 57 -2.19 6.16 -5.60
CA ILE A 57 -0.77 5.90 -5.33
C ILE A 57 -0.58 5.84 -3.81
N ILE A 58 -0.22 4.65 -3.33
CA ILE A 58 0.04 4.38 -1.92
C ILE A 58 1.55 4.20 -1.74
N LEU A 59 2.14 5.08 -0.94
CA LEU A 59 3.56 5.06 -0.63
C LEU A 59 3.78 4.66 0.81
N SER A 60 4.71 3.74 1.04
CA SER A 60 5.07 3.29 2.39
C SER A 60 6.57 3.06 2.49
N SER A 61 7.19 3.63 3.52
CA SER A 61 8.59 3.35 3.82
C SER A 61 8.74 1.91 4.27
N SER A 62 9.75 1.23 3.79
CA SER A 62 10.03 -0.15 4.15
C SER A 62 11.53 -0.30 4.43
N PRO A 63 11.93 -1.12 5.42
CA PRO A 63 13.33 -1.47 5.59
C PRO A 63 13.71 -2.32 4.37
N GLY A 64 14.95 -2.16 3.92
CA GLY A 64 15.46 -2.86 2.73
C GLY A 64 15.34 -4.39 2.80
N SER A 65 15.12 -4.96 4.00
CA SER A 65 14.92 -6.40 4.24
C SER A 65 13.57 -6.96 3.78
N ILE A 66 12.55 -6.12 3.58
CA ILE A 66 11.24 -6.56 3.10
C ILE A 66 11.24 -6.73 1.58
N ILE A 67 12.18 -6.07 0.90
CA ILE A 67 12.35 -6.17 -0.54
C ILE A 67 13.33 -7.33 -0.81
N ASN A 68 12.87 -8.59 -0.95
CA ASN A 68 13.71 -9.66 -1.54
C ASN A 68 13.79 -9.46 -3.05
N CYS A 69 14.29 -8.31 -3.45
CA CYS A 69 14.91 -8.14 -4.73
C CYS A 69 16.41 -8.32 -4.46
N THR A 70 17.18 -8.86 -5.40
CA THR A 70 18.66 -8.80 -5.40
C THR A 70 19.15 -7.35 -5.63
N SER A 71 18.40 -6.39 -5.10
CA SER A 71 18.56 -4.97 -5.30
C SER A 71 19.61 -4.42 -4.35
N PRO A 72 20.41 -3.43 -4.78
CA PRO A 72 21.17 -2.63 -3.85
C PRO A 72 20.25 -1.97 -2.80
N ASN A 73 20.79 -1.73 -1.60
CA ASN A 73 20.29 -0.73 -0.66
C ASN A 73 19.98 0.57 -1.44
N ASN A 74 19.00 1.37 -1.01
CA ASN A 74 18.56 2.60 -1.70
C ASN A 74 17.81 2.34 -3.01
N SER A 75 16.65 1.69 -2.92
CA SER A 75 15.72 1.52 -4.05
C SER A 75 14.25 1.69 -3.64
N VAL A 76 13.39 1.88 -4.64
CA VAL A 76 11.93 1.86 -4.51
C VAL A 76 11.38 0.80 -5.45
N VAL A 77 10.51 -0.06 -4.94
CA VAL A 77 9.74 -1.05 -5.70
C VAL A 77 8.31 -0.57 -5.84
N VAL A 78 7.79 -0.68 -7.05
CA VAL A 78 6.47 -0.22 -7.42
C VAL A 78 5.72 -1.34 -8.10
N THR A 79 4.51 -1.61 -7.63
CA THR A 79 3.57 -2.52 -8.27
C THR A 79 2.32 -1.75 -8.66
N ALA A 80 2.14 -1.55 -9.96
CA ALA A 80 0.95 -0.95 -10.55
C ALA A 80 -0.03 -2.06 -10.93
N ILE A 81 -1.30 -1.89 -10.57
CA ILE A 81 -2.33 -2.93 -10.64
C ILE A 81 -3.53 -2.38 -11.39
N GLN A 82 -3.87 -3.08 -12.46
CA GLN A 82 -5.09 -2.88 -13.24
C GLN A 82 -6.06 -4.01 -12.93
N PHE A 83 -7.22 -3.64 -12.41
CA PHE A 83 -8.34 -4.53 -12.19
C PHE A 83 -9.34 -4.46 -13.34
N ASP A 84 -10.08 -5.55 -13.53
CA ASP A 84 -11.09 -5.63 -14.60
C ASP A 84 -12.44 -5.07 -14.13
N ASN A 85 -12.88 -5.42 -12.91
CA ASN A 85 -14.20 -5.05 -12.37
C ASN A 85 -14.14 -4.58 -10.91
N ILE A 86 -13.00 -4.02 -10.47
CA ILE A 86 -12.83 -3.51 -9.10
C ILE A 86 -12.67 -1.99 -9.14
N THR A 87 -13.43 -1.31 -8.29
CA THR A 87 -13.22 0.11 -7.99
C THR A 87 -12.43 0.23 -6.70
N ILE A 88 -11.54 1.22 -6.63
CA ILE A 88 -10.74 1.51 -5.45
C ILE A 88 -11.26 2.76 -4.76
N HIS A 89 -11.38 2.71 -3.45
CA HIS A 89 -11.56 3.90 -2.62
C HIS A 89 -10.55 3.88 -1.48
N CYS A 90 -9.94 5.02 -1.20
CA CYS A 90 -8.96 5.14 -0.12
C CYS A 90 -9.49 6.08 0.97
N ALA A 91 -9.29 5.69 2.21
CA ALA A 91 -9.49 6.54 3.37
C ALA A 91 -8.16 6.69 4.12
N GLU A 92 -7.82 7.91 4.50
CA GLU A 92 -6.64 8.18 5.32
C GLU A 92 -6.99 8.89 6.63
N THR A 93 -6.14 8.71 7.63
CA THR A 93 -6.21 9.46 8.87
C THR A 93 -4.84 9.61 9.50
N TYR A 94 -4.74 10.48 10.50
CA TYR A 94 -3.54 10.63 11.30
C TYR A 94 -3.77 10.08 12.70
N ILE A 95 -2.81 9.31 13.22
CA ILE A 95 -2.91 8.72 14.57
C ILE A 95 -3.12 9.78 15.65
N TYR A 96 -2.54 10.98 15.52
CA TYR A 96 -2.71 12.07 16.49
C TYR A 96 -4.14 12.64 16.57
N ARG A 97 -5.01 12.32 15.59
CA ARG A 97 -6.43 12.72 15.61
C ARG A 97 -7.32 11.74 16.38
N HIS A 98 -6.73 10.66 16.84
CA HIS A 98 -7.41 9.55 17.50
C HIS A 98 -6.82 9.32 18.89
N GLN A 99 -7.61 8.72 19.76
CA GLN A 99 -7.15 8.40 21.12
C GLN A 99 -6.12 7.26 21.09
N ASN A 100 -6.30 6.33 20.16
CA ASN A 100 -5.52 5.10 20.00
C ASN A 100 -5.74 4.50 18.60
N TYR A 101 -5.03 3.42 18.27
CA TYR A 101 -5.18 2.75 16.98
C TYR A 101 -6.57 2.11 16.81
N PHE A 102 -7.22 1.71 17.90
CA PHE A 102 -8.59 1.17 17.84
C PHE A 102 -9.56 2.19 17.25
N SER A 103 -9.56 3.42 17.78
CA SER A 103 -10.43 4.50 17.28
C SER A 103 -10.09 4.89 15.84
N ALA A 104 -8.81 4.85 15.45
CA ALA A 104 -8.40 5.06 14.06
C ALA A 104 -8.94 3.98 13.11
N GLY A 105 -8.83 2.70 13.48
CA GLY A 105 -9.34 1.59 12.68
C GLY A 105 -10.86 1.63 12.52
N TYR A 106 -11.55 1.93 13.62
CA TYR A 106 -13.00 2.13 13.63
C TYR A 106 -13.42 3.25 12.66
N TYR A 107 -12.70 4.38 12.70
CA TYR A 107 -12.93 5.51 11.80
C TYR A 107 -12.71 5.12 10.33
N LEU A 108 -11.64 4.39 10.01
CA LEU A 108 -11.32 4.00 8.63
C LEU A 108 -12.41 3.14 7.99
N LEU A 109 -12.96 2.15 8.71
CA LEU A 109 -14.08 1.36 8.19
C LEU A 109 -15.32 2.24 7.91
N GLN A 110 -15.60 3.23 8.77
CA GLN A 110 -16.71 4.15 8.54
C GLN A 110 -16.50 5.00 7.27
N GLN A 111 -15.27 5.40 6.98
CA GLN A 111 -14.95 6.16 5.77
C GLN A 111 -15.06 5.32 4.50
N LEU A 112 -14.65 4.05 4.54
CA LEU A 112 -14.76 3.17 3.38
C LEU A 112 -16.22 2.93 3.00
N GLN A 113 -17.16 2.88 3.94
CA GLN A 113 -18.52 2.41 3.68
C GLN A 113 -18.53 0.94 3.25
N GLN A 114 -19.38 0.12 3.87
CA GLN A 114 -19.31 -1.32 3.67
C GLN A 114 -20.07 -1.80 2.42
N SER A 115 -20.99 -0.99 1.90
CA SER A 115 -21.77 -1.34 0.70
C SER A 115 -20.83 -1.63 -0.47
N ASP A 116 -20.97 -2.81 -1.06
CA ASP A 116 -20.17 -3.31 -2.18
C ASP A 116 -18.66 -3.45 -1.90
N LEU A 117 -18.21 -3.25 -0.66
CA LEU A 117 -16.83 -3.47 -0.24
C LEU A 117 -16.55 -4.98 -0.20
N SER A 118 -15.64 -5.44 -1.06
CA SER A 118 -15.27 -6.85 -1.17
C SER A 118 -14.10 -7.21 -0.27
N ALA A 119 -13.21 -6.25 -0.02
CA ALA A 119 -12.01 -6.40 0.78
C ALA A 119 -11.44 -5.05 1.21
N ALA A 120 -10.59 -5.05 2.24
CA ALA A 120 -9.79 -3.88 2.61
C ALA A 120 -8.30 -4.23 2.79
N PHE A 121 -7.43 -3.28 2.49
CA PHE A 121 -5.99 -3.35 2.79
C PHE A 121 -5.57 -2.12 3.58
N ILE A 122 -5.03 -2.32 4.77
CA ILE A 122 -4.63 -1.25 5.68
C ILE A 122 -3.11 -1.13 5.70
N VAL A 123 -2.59 0.09 5.53
CA VAL A 123 -1.17 0.40 5.64
C VAL A 123 -0.97 1.45 6.71
N SER A 124 -0.13 1.14 7.70
CA SER A 124 0.26 2.02 8.80
C SER A 124 1.77 2.17 8.84
N ASP A 125 2.21 3.27 9.45
CA ASP A 125 3.61 3.41 9.80
C ASP A 125 4.00 2.43 10.95
N SER A 126 5.29 2.10 11.06
CA SER A 126 5.87 1.18 12.07
C SER A 126 5.69 1.66 13.52
N THR A 127 5.17 2.87 13.75
CA THR A 127 4.84 3.30 15.12
C THR A 127 3.68 2.48 15.70
N CYS A 128 2.95 1.77 14.85
CA CYS A 128 2.06 0.69 15.24
C CYS A 128 2.86 -0.61 15.45
N SER A 129 3.47 -0.77 16.63
CA SER A 129 4.23 -1.98 16.99
C SER A 129 3.37 -3.25 17.03
N ASP A 130 2.04 -3.10 17.09
CA ASP A 130 1.07 -4.19 17.01
C ASP A 130 -0.20 -3.70 16.28
N ASN A 131 -0.39 -4.14 15.04
CA ASN A 131 -1.58 -3.83 14.24
C ASN A 131 -2.87 -4.43 14.82
N SER A 132 -2.79 -5.27 15.87
CA SER A 132 -3.96 -5.91 16.48
C SER A 132 -5.00 -4.90 16.96
N GLU A 133 -4.58 -3.77 17.53
CA GLU A 133 -5.50 -2.75 18.03
C GLU A 133 -6.21 -2.04 16.85
N LEU A 134 -5.46 -1.70 15.81
CA LEU A 134 -5.99 -1.09 14.58
C LEU A 134 -7.02 -2.00 13.90
N LEU A 135 -6.67 -3.27 13.74
CA LEU A 135 -7.54 -4.28 13.14
C LEU A 135 -8.75 -4.58 14.01
N SER A 136 -8.60 -4.62 15.33
CA SER A 136 -9.72 -4.78 16.26
C SER A 136 -10.71 -3.62 16.15
N GLY A 137 -10.20 -2.40 16.02
CA GLY A 137 -10.99 -1.20 15.77
C GLY A 137 -11.76 -1.27 14.45
N PHE A 138 -11.06 -1.62 13.37
CA PHE A 138 -11.66 -1.80 12.05
C PHE A 138 -12.76 -2.87 12.08
N ASN A 139 -12.46 -4.04 12.66
CA ASN A 139 -13.42 -5.15 12.72
C ASN A 139 -14.58 -4.94 13.70
N LYS A 140 -14.50 -3.97 14.61
CA LYS A 140 -15.55 -3.71 15.61
C LYS A 140 -16.94 -3.53 15.00
N ASN A 141 -17.01 -2.89 13.83
CA ASN A 141 -18.25 -2.61 13.10
C ASN A 141 -18.30 -3.26 11.71
N ASN A 142 -17.39 -4.20 11.43
CA ASN A 142 -17.35 -4.96 10.18
C ASN A 142 -18.46 -6.03 10.16
N THR A 143 -19.70 -5.61 9.97
CA THR A 143 -20.88 -6.49 10.05
C THR A 143 -21.00 -7.41 8.85
N GLN A 144 -20.31 -7.10 7.75
CA GLN A 144 -20.33 -7.87 6.51
C GLN A 144 -19.17 -8.89 6.42
N ASN A 145 -18.35 -9.03 7.47
CA ASN A 145 -17.17 -9.92 7.49
C ASN A 145 -16.22 -9.64 6.30
N ILE A 146 -16.02 -8.36 5.99
CA ILE A 146 -15.11 -7.94 4.93
C ILE A 146 -13.70 -8.45 5.26
N PRO A 147 -13.03 -9.20 4.37
CA PRO A 147 -11.66 -9.63 4.59
C PRO A 147 -10.71 -8.42 4.60
N VAL A 148 -9.76 -8.42 5.53
CA VAL A 148 -8.82 -7.32 5.73
C VAL A 148 -7.40 -7.83 5.70
N LEU A 149 -6.56 -7.28 4.83
CA LEU A 149 -5.11 -7.42 4.89
C LEU A 149 -4.49 -6.24 5.63
N SER A 150 -3.38 -6.48 6.32
CA SER A 150 -2.55 -5.39 6.86
C SER A 150 -1.15 -5.44 6.27
N GLY A 151 -0.63 -4.25 5.95
CA GLY A 151 0.71 -4.02 5.46
C GLY A 151 1.46 -3.14 6.45
N LEU A 152 2.63 -3.58 6.91
CA LEU A 152 3.46 -2.79 7.81
C LEU A 152 4.56 -2.06 7.03
N ALA A 153 4.64 -0.74 7.21
CA ALA A 153 5.91 -0.05 7.03
C ALA A 153 6.89 -0.65 8.06
N GLY A 154 7.96 -1.28 7.62
CA GLY A 154 8.94 -1.84 8.57
C GLY A 154 10.00 -0.80 8.99
N ASP A 155 10.58 -1.03 10.16
CA ASP A 155 11.61 -0.17 10.73
C ASP A 155 13.03 -0.62 10.33
N SER A 156 13.92 0.33 10.03
CA SER A 156 15.35 0.05 9.85
C SER A 156 16.14 0.91 10.83
N SER A 157 17.26 0.39 11.34
CA SER A 157 18.13 1.10 12.29
C SER A 157 18.67 2.45 11.79
N GLN A 158 18.51 2.77 10.51
CA GLN A 158 18.94 4.03 9.90
C GLN A 158 17.84 5.09 9.81
N PHE A 159 16.56 4.73 10.00
CA PHE A 159 15.44 5.66 9.88
C PHE A 159 14.41 5.45 11.00
N PRO A 160 14.47 6.23 12.10
CA PRO A 160 13.61 6.04 13.27
C PRO A 160 12.15 6.46 13.06
N ARG A 161 11.74 6.77 11.83
CA ARG A 161 10.38 7.19 11.48
C ARG A 161 10.01 6.65 10.11
N THR A 162 9.06 5.74 10.11
CA THR A 162 8.36 5.31 8.91
C THR A 162 7.32 6.34 8.49
N CYS A 163 6.91 6.30 7.23
CA CYS A 163 5.97 7.23 6.66
C CYS A 163 5.08 6.54 5.63
N VAL A 164 3.84 7.00 5.56
CA VAL A 164 2.81 6.51 4.64
C VAL A 164 2.19 7.72 3.93
N GLY A 165 1.82 7.55 2.66
CA GLY A 165 1.16 8.58 1.86
C GLY A 165 0.14 7.99 0.89
N VAL A 166 -0.94 8.75 0.65
CA VAL A 166 -1.98 8.43 -0.33
C VAL A 166 -2.11 9.60 -1.28
N ASN A 167 -1.76 9.43 -2.56
CA ASN A 167 -1.80 10.48 -3.58
C ASN A 167 -1.04 11.76 -3.20
N GLN A 168 -0.10 11.66 -2.27
CA GLN A 168 0.73 12.76 -1.79
C GLN A 168 2.03 12.22 -1.20
N LEU A 169 2.99 13.10 -0.95
CA LEU A 169 4.23 12.71 -0.30
C LEU A 169 3.97 12.08 1.08
N PRO A 170 4.69 11.00 1.44
CA PRO A 170 4.52 10.32 2.72
C PRO A 170 4.76 11.23 3.92
N ALA A 171 3.98 11.02 4.98
CA ALA A 171 4.20 11.64 6.28
C ALA A 171 4.15 10.61 7.42
N ALA A 172 4.80 10.94 8.54
CA ALA A 172 4.74 10.11 9.74
C ALA A 172 3.35 10.18 10.40
N GLY A 173 2.94 9.10 11.05
CA GLY A 173 1.67 8.96 11.76
C GLY A 173 0.45 8.85 10.85
N VAL A 174 0.63 8.65 9.55
CA VAL A 174 -0.46 8.40 8.59
C VAL A 174 -0.85 6.93 8.62
N ILE A 175 -2.16 6.68 8.63
CA ILE A 175 -2.76 5.36 8.46
C ILE A 175 -3.72 5.45 7.29
N THR A 176 -3.60 4.54 6.34
CA THR A 176 -4.51 4.44 5.18
C THR A 176 -5.20 3.10 5.12
N ALA A 177 -6.45 3.10 4.68
CA ALA A 177 -7.20 1.93 4.30
C ALA A 177 -7.61 2.05 2.83
N ILE A 178 -7.39 0.98 2.07
CA ILE A 178 -7.73 0.84 0.66
C ILE A 178 -8.87 -0.16 0.59
N GLY A 179 -10.05 0.30 0.20
CA GLY A 179 -11.21 -0.54 -0.07
C GLY A 179 -11.23 -0.99 -1.53
N PHE A 180 -11.54 -2.26 -1.75
CA PHE A 180 -11.77 -2.87 -3.05
C PHE A 180 -13.26 -3.15 -3.19
N TYR A 181 -13.91 -2.57 -4.20
CA TYR A 181 -15.36 -2.65 -4.37
C TYR A 181 -15.71 -3.39 -5.66
N GLY A 182 -16.68 -4.30 -5.58
CA GLY A 182 -17.13 -5.12 -6.71
C GLY A 182 -17.14 -6.63 -6.40
N PRO A 183 -16.79 -7.48 -7.39
CA PRO A 183 -16.71 -8.93 -7.17
C PRO A 183 -15.70 -9.32 -6.08
N PRO A 184 -15.87 -10.47 -5.41
CA PRO A 184 -14.89 -10.97 -4.45
C PRO A 184 -13.49 -11.03 -5.06
N ILE A 185 -12.51 -10.45 -4.37
CA ILE A 185 -11.11 -10.42 -4.76
C ILE A 185 -10.32 -11.39 -3.88
N ASP A 186 -9.47 -12.21 -4.51
CA ASP A 186 -8.50 -13.02 -3.77
C ASP A 186 -7.36 -12.12 -3.30
N LEU A 187 -7.46 -11.64 -2.06
CA LEU A 187 -6.43 -10.86 -1.39
C LEU A 187 -5.10 -11.61 -1.28
N GLY A 188 -5.12 -12.95 -1.26
CA GLY A 188 -3.92 -13.76 -1.28
C GLY A 188 -3.13 -13.59 -2.58
N SER A 189 -3.79 -13.27 -3.70
CA SER A 189 -3.08 -12.91 -4.94
C SER A 189 -2.36 -11.57 -4.85
N LEU A 190 -2.89 -10.59 -4.10
CA LEU A 190 -2.21 -9.32 -3.76
C LEU A 190 -1.04 -9.57 -2.79
N GLY A 191 -1.26 -10.44 -1.81
CA GLY A 191 -0.25 -11.01 -0.92
C GLY A 191 0.67 -12.05 -1.57
N ARG A 192 0.52 -12.33 -2.87
CA ARG A 192 1.36 -13.24 -3.67
C ARG A 192 1.74 -12.64 -5.02
N LEU A 193 1.77 -11.31 -5.17
CA LEU A 193 2.32 -10.60 -6.34
C LEU A 193 3.85 -10.82 -6.53
N TYR A 194 4.35 -11.99 -6.12
CA TYR A 194 5.68 -12.23 -5.57
C TYR A 194 6.45 -13.36 -6.23
N ASP A 195 5.94 -14.01 -7.28
CA ASP A 195 6.58 -15.24 -7.77
C ASP A 195 7.53 -15.09 -8.96
N GLN A 196 7.83 -13.89 -9.50
CA GLN A 196 8.79 -13.84 -10.63
C GLN A 196 9.91 -12.79 -10.65
N THR A 197 10.02 -11.78 -9.76
CA THR A 197 11.25 -10.95 -9.78
C THR A 197 11.56 -10.08 -8.55
N MET A 198 10.56 -9.58 -7.80
CA MET A 198 10.79 -8.73 -6.61
C MET A 198 9.77 -9.07 -5.51
N THR A 199 10.23 -9.59 -4.36
CA THR A 199 9.33 -9.85 -3.22
C THR A 199 9.20 -8.59 -2.37
N VAL A 200 7.98 -8.25 -1.93
CA VAL A 200 7.76 -7.28 -0.85
C VAL A 200 7.03 -8.02 0.28
N SER A 201 7.75 -8.43 1.32
CA SER A 201 7.23 -9.18 2.48
C SER A 201 6.36 -8.35 3.44
N ALA A 202 5.78 -7.24 2.98
CA ALA A 202 5.06 -6.29 3.84
C ALA A 202 3.66 -6.79 4.22
N PHE A 203 3.16 -7.85 3.58
CA PHE A 203 1.77 -8.30 3.64
C PHE A 203 1.64 -9.49 4.59
N THR A 204 0.79 -9.35 5.60
CA THR A 204 0.43 -10.45 6.49
C THR A 204 -1.07 -10.70 6.33
N GLU A 205 -1.44 -11.88 5.83
CA GLU A 205 -2.81 -12.40 5.94
C GLU A 205 -3.07 -12.72 7.41
N ILE A 206 -4.23 -12.32 7.94
CA ILE A 206 -4.69 -12.64 9.30
C ILE A 206 -6.10 -13.22 9.21
#